data_AF-A0A7S3F9W1-F1
#
_entry.id   AF-A0A7S3F9W1-F1
#
_cell.length_a   1.000
_cell.length_b   1.000
_cell.length_c   1.000
_cell.angle_alpha   90.00
_cell.angle_beta   90.00
_cell.angle_gamma   90.00
#
_symmetry.space_group_name_H-M   'P 1'
#
loop_
_entity.id
_entity.type
_entity.pdbx_description
1 polymer ?
#
loop_
_entity_poly.entity_id
_entity_poly.type
_entity_poly.pdbx_seq_one_letter_code
_entity_poly.pdbx_strand_id
1 'polypeptide(L)'
;MFDDLSEEGQNMQMRPPPADVLHKKRAENRHGSDAVLWDRADAQNPDPSRFVPVQITGFEALQERRMRMEHMAGQIAQLLEQTRTKVADMERERQVTFNLNLRHYRSRQQHLRHRVVRLAGAFERQHLLRSTGGIEPRLQDSEVQYIRKLQKLAEEVEDPATGFDRLYEATDRLAEIESSNVPGEMAAPGDGLARRIDLTALEAWVARHQDAILKLIDVQRADLKDVKLILAEASRGR
;
A
#
# COMPACT_ATOMS: atom_id res chain seq x y z
N MET A 1 37.60 8.68 -18.83
CA MET A 1 36.16 8.93 -18.55
C MET A 1 35.38 7.94 -19.40
N PHE A 2 34.37 7.27 -18.86
CA PHE A 2 33.81 6.05 -19.47
C PHE A 2 32.57 6.31 -20.35
N ASP A 3 32.34 5.45 -21.35
CA ASP A 3 31.09 5.34 -22.10
C ASP A 3 30.28 4.13 -21.60
N ASP A 4 28.97 4.32 -21.43
CA ASP A 4 28.00 3.27 -21.07
C ASP A 4 27.57 2.52 -22.33
N LEU A 5 27.65 1.19 -22.29
CA LEU A 5 27.35 0.31 -23.41
C LEU A 5 26.13 -0.59 -23.15
N SER A 6 25.36 -0.29 -22.09
CA SER A 6 24.14 -1.03 -21.75
C SER A 6 23.11 -0.98 -22.90
N GLU A 7 22.62 -2.14 -23.32
CA GLU A 7 21.51 -2.24 -24.28
C GLU A 7 20.18 -2.34 -23.52
N GLU A 8 19.13 -1.66 -24.02
CA GLU A 8 17.77 -1.81 -23.52
C GLU A 8 17.28 -3.24 -23.81
N GLY A 9 17.21 -4.08 -22.78
CA GLY A 9 16.58 -5.40 -22.91
C GLY A 9 15.07 -5.28 -23.13
N GLN A 10 14.47 -6.29 -23.76
CA GLN A 10 13.02 -6.38 -24.10
C GLN A 10 12.04 -6.15 -22.91
N ASN A 11 12.54 -6.09 -21.67
CA ASN A 11 11.76 -5.89 -20.44
C ASN A 11 12.11 -4.60 -19.67
N MET A 12 12.67 -3.56 -20.32
CA MET A 12 13.18 -2.32 -19.67
C MET A 12 14.26 -2.57 -18.59
N GLN A 13 14.81 -3.78 -18.51
CA GLN A 13 15.98 -4.08 -17.69
C GLN A 13 17.23 -3.83 -18.53
N MET A 14 18.07 -2.90 -18.08
CA MET A 14 19.41 -2.68 -18.62
C MET A 14 20.21 -3.98 -18.44
N ARG A 15 20.39 -4.71 -19.54
CA ARG A 15 21.20 -5.93 -19.52
C ARG A 15 22.64 -5.52 -19.78
N PRO A 16 23.62 -6.09 -19.05
CA PRO A 16 25.02 -5.88 -19.43
C PRO A 16 25.19 -6.30 -20.89
N PRO A 17 25.87 -5.48 -21.70
CA PRO A 17 26.08 -5.80 -23.11
C PRO A 17 26.84 -7.12 -23.24
N PRO A 18 26.70 -7.83 -24.37
CA PRO A 18 27.45 -9.06 -24.61
C PRO A 18 28.94 -8.78 -24.46
N ALA A 19 29.66 -9.67 -23.74
CA ALA A 19 31.10 -9.49 -23.47
C ALA A 19 31.90 -9.24 -24.76
N ASP A 20 31.52 -9.88 -25.86
CA ASP A 20 32.13 -9.72 -27.18
C ASP A 20 32.10 -8.28 -27.72
N VAL A 21 31.04 -7.52 -27.41
CA VAL A 21 30.89 -6.12 -27.85
C VAL A 21 31.79 -5.20 -27.02
N LEU A 22 31.87 -5.45 -25.71
CA LEU A 22 32.74 -4.70 -24.80
C LEU A 22 34.21 -4.90 -25.16
N HIS A 23 34.61 -6.15 -25.42
CA HIS A 23 36.00 -6.46 -25.79
C HIS A 23 36.39 -5.81 -27.12
N LYS A 24 35.50 -5.78 -28.12
CA LYS A 24 35.73 -5.09 -29.40
C LYS A 24 35.92 -3.58 -29.20
N LYS A 25 34.99 -2.91 -28.49
CA LYS A 25 35.12 -1.47 -28.21
C LYS A 25 36.33 -1.12 -27.35
N ARG A 26 36.69 -2.00 -26.42
CA ARG A 26 37.90 -1.86 -25.60
C ARG A 26 39.17 -1.88 -26.47
N ALA A 27 39.24 -2.80 -27.43
CA ALA A 27 40.35 -2.86 -28.38
C ALA A 27 40.39 -1.61 -29.28
N GLU A 28 39.25 -1.22 -29.86
CA GLU A 28 39.12 -0.02 -30.71
C GLU A 28 39.59 1.26 -29.99
N ASN A 29 39.12 1.50 -28.76
CA ASN A 29 39.49 2.68 -27.99
C ASN A 29 40.97 2.68 -27.58
N ARG A 30 41.56 1.51 -27.34
CA ARG A 30 42.99 1.37 -27.03
C ARG A 30 43.87 1.73 -28.22
N HIS A 31 43.46 1.39 -29.45
CA HIS A 31 44.23 1.71 -30.66
C HIS A 31 44.30 3.22 -30.96
N GLY A 32 43.29 3.99 -30.52
CA GLY A 32 43.23 5.44 -30.71
C GLY A 32 43.82 6.26 -29.55
N SER A 33 44.40 5.63 -28.52
CA SER A 33 44.84 6.30 -27.30
C SER A 33 46.29 5.99 -26.90
N ASP A 34 46.86 6.85 -26.06
CA ASP A 34 48.18 6.59 -25.46
C ASP A 34 48.08 5.40 -24.50
N ALA A 35 48.92 4.38 -24.74
CA ALA A 35 48.88 3.10 -24.03
C ALA A 35 49.03 3.29 -22.50
N VAL A 36 49.88 4.20 -22.05
CA VAL A 36 50.13 4.43 -20.61
C VAL A 36 48.94 5.09 -19.94
N LEU A 37 48.32 6.06 -20.60
CA LEU A 37 47.12 6.75 -20.10
C LEU A 37 45.90 5.83 -20.11
N TRP A 38 45.79 4.97 -21.13
CA TRP A 38 44.70 4.02 -21.26
C TRP A 38 44.76 2.93 -20.19
N ASP A 39 45.92 2.31 -19.96
CA ASP A 39 46.10 1.26 -18.93
C ASP A 39 45.78 1.81 -17.53
N ARG A 40 46.14 3.08 -17.28
CA ARG A 40 45.79 3.78 -16.03
C ARG A 40 44.28 4.03 -15.91
N ALA A 41 43.60 4.38 -17.01
CA ALA A 41 42.17 4.62 -17.01
C ALA A 41 41.34 3.34 -16.89
N ASP A 42 41.81 2.22 -17.46
CA ASP A 42 41.17 0.91 -17.30
C ASP A 42 41.32 0.39 -15.86
N ALA A 43 42.49 0.60 -15.24
CA ALA A 43 42.72 0.27 -13.83
C ALA A 43 41.85 1.08 -12.85
N GLN A 44 41.40 2.28 -13.25
CA GLN A 44 40.55 3.16 -12.44
C GLN A 44 39.06 3.09 -12.83
N ASN A 45 38.64 2.04 -13.55
CA ASN A 45 37.26 1.87 -13.98
C ASN A 45 36.32 1.49 -12.81
N PRO A 46 35.27 2.28 -12.53
CA PRO A 46 34.33 1.97 -11.44
C PRO A 46 33.47 0.73 -11.70
N ASP A 47 33.20 0.37 -12.96
CA ASP A 47 32.52 -0.89 -13.30
C ASP A 47 32.99 -1.44 -14.67
N PRO A 48 33.92 -2.43 -14.67
CA PRO A 48 34.49 -2.99 -15.89
C PRO A 48 33.51 -3.84 -16.72
N SER A 49 32.32 -4.13 -16.17
CA SER A 49 31.29 -4.92 -16.85
C SER A 49 30.36 -4.09 -17.75
N ARG A 50 30.34 -2.76 -17.58
CA ARG A 50 29.44 -1.84 -18.30
C ARG A 50 30.15 -0.69 -18.98
N PHE A 51 31.30 -0.29 -18.43
CA PHE A 51 32.01 0.91 -18.83
C PHE A 51 33.32 0.59 -19.53
N VAL A 52 33.62 1.34 -20.59
CA VAL A 52 34.91 1.29 -21.29
C VAL A 52 35.53 2.69 -21.30
N PRO A 53 36.83 2.84 -20.99
CA PRO A 53 37.50 4.13 -21.08
C PRO A 53 37.46 4.68 -22.51
N VAL A 54 37.10 5.95 -22.65
CA VAL A 54 37.14 6.69 -23.92
C VAL A 54 38.05 7.90 -23.75
N GLN A 55 38.95 8.11 -24.71
CA GLN A 55 39.79 9.29 -24.76
C GLN A 55 38.99 10.46 -25.36
N ILE A 56 39.09 11.62 -24.72
CA ILE A 56 38.46 12.85 -25.18
C ILE A 56 39.58 13.87 -25.36
N THR A 57 39.75 14.34 -26.60
CA THR A 57 40.77 15.33 -26.96
C THR A 57 40.12 16.62 -27.44
N GLY A 58 40.48 17.73 -26.83
CA GLY A 58 39.99 19.07 -27.21
C GLY A 58 38.64 19.45 -26.62
N PHE A 59 38.26 20.71 -26.84
CA PHE A 59 37.02 21.30 -26.31
C PHE A 59 35.77 20.91 -27.12
N GLU A 60 35.92 20.63 -28.41
CA GLU A 60 34.82 20.20 -29.29
C GLU A 60 34.25 18.84 -28.86
N ALA A 61 35.12 17.86 -28.60
CA ALA A 61 34.71 16.54 -28.10
C ALA A 61 34.07 16.61 -26.69
N LEU A 62 34.48 17.57 -25.85
CA LEU A 62 33.82 17.83 -24.56
C LEU A 62 32.43 18.43 -24.75
N GLN A 63 32.27 19.34 -25.72
CA GLN A 63 30.97 19.95 -26.05
C GLN A 63 30.01 18.90 -26.61
N GLU A 64 30.45 18.03 -27.53
CA GLU A 64 29.64 16.93 -28.05
C GLU A 64 29.19 15.97 -26.93
N ARG A 65 30.09 15.65 -25.98
CA ARG A 65 29.73 14.85 -24.81
C ARG A 65 28.68 15.54 -23.95
N ARG A 66 28.83 16.85 -23.72
CA ARG A 66 27.84 17.63 -22.97
C ARG A 66 26.47 17.57 -23.64
N MET A 67 26.40 17.76 -24.96
CA MET A 67 25.15 17.66 -25.72
C MET A 67 24.51 16.26 -25.60
N ARG A 68 25.33 15.19 -25.65
CA ARG A 68 24.84 13.81 -25.42
C ARG A 68 24.28 13.61 -24.02
N MET A 69 24.95 14.14 -23.00
CA MET A 69 24.49 14.06 -21.61
C MET A 69 23.18 14.85 -21.40
N GLU A 70 23.06 16.04 -21.98
CA GLU A 70 21.83 16.84 -21.93
C GLU A 70 20.67 16.13 -22.62
N HIS A 71 20.92 15.50 -23.78
CA HIS A 71 19.91 14.70 -24.47
C HIS A 71 19.44 13.50 -23.65
N MET A 72 20.38 12.73 -23.07
CA MET A 72 20.06 11.59 -22.21
C MET A 72 19.30 12.01 -20.95
N ALA A 73 19.71 13.12 -20.31
CA ALA A 73 18.99 13.68 -19.17
C ALA A 73 17.55 14.05 -19.52
N GLY A 74 17.33 14.60 -20.72
CA GLY A 74 15.98 14.88 -21.25
C GLY A 74 15.14 13.61 -21.40
N GLN A 75 15.71 12.54 -21.96
CA GLN A 75 15.02 11.25 -22.10
C GLN A 75 14.68 10.64 -20.74
N ILE A 76 15.61 10.67 -19.78
CA ILE A 76 15.39 10.16 -18.41
C ILE A 76 14.28 10.97 -17.73
N ALA A 77 14.29 12.30 -17.85
CA ALA A 77 13.24 13.15 -17.30
C ALA A 77 11.86 12.82 -17.89
N GLN A 78 11.79 12.60 -19.20
CA GLN A 78 10.55 12.18 -19.86
C GLN A 78 10.06 10.81 -19.37
N LEU A 79 10.97 9.85 -19.20
CA LEU A 79 10.64 8.52 -18.68
C LEU A 79 10.17 8.56 -17.23
N LEU A 80 10.81 9.41 -16.39
CA LEU A 80 10.37 9.64 -15.01
C LEU A 80 8.97 10.26 -14.97
N GLU A 81 8.69 11.22 -15.84
CA GLU A 81 7.35 11.83 -15.90
C GLU A 81 6.29 10.82 -16.36
N GLN A 82 6.58 10.02 -17.39
CA GLN A 82 5.70 8.92 -17.81
C GLN A 82 5.47 7.88 -16.72
N THR A 83 6.48 7.59 -15.92
CA THR A 83 6.37 6.65 -14.80
C THR A 83 5.52 7.25 -13.68
N ARG A 84 5.74 8.54 -13.38
CA ARG A 84 4.97 9.30 -12.39
C ARG A 84 3.49 9.36 -12.77
N THR A 85 3.17 9.63 -14.04
CA THR A 85 1.78 9.66 -14.51
C THR A 85 1.12 8.29 -14.42
N LYS A 86 1.82 7.22 -14.85
CA LYS A 86 1.34 5.84 -14.71
C LYS A 86 1.06 5.45 -13.25
N VAL A 87 1.96 5.80 -12.32
CA VAL A 87 1.74 5.54 -10.89
C VAL A 87 0.52 6.31 -10.39
N ALA A 88 0.39 7.59 -10.73
CA ALA A 88 -0.77 8.39 -10.33
C ALA A 88 -2.08 7.85 -10.91
N ASP A 89 -2.09 7.38 -12.16
CA ASP A 89 -3.26 6.78 -12.79
C ASP A 89 -3.63 5.45 -12.13
N MET A 90 -2.64 4.60 -11.83
CA MET A 90 -2.86 3.38 -11.06
C MET A 90 -3.41 3.66 -9.66
N GLU A 91 -2.93 4.70 -8.97
CA GLU A 91 -3.44 5.10 -7.66
C GLU A 91 -4.88 5.60 -7.75
N ARG A 92 -5.22 6.42 -8.75
CA ARG A 92 -6.59 6.89 -8.98
C ARG A 92 -7.53 5.74 -9.29
N GLU A 93 -7.15 4.88 -10.23
CA GLU A 93 -7.94 3.71 -10.62
C GLU A 93 -8.15 2.80 -9.41
N ARG A 94 -7.08 2.49 -8.66
CA ARG A 94 -7.16 1.70 -7.44
C ARG A 94 -8.10 2.35 -6.44
N GLN A 95 -7.96 3.64 -6.14
CA GLN A 95 -8.76 4.29 -5.12
C GLN A 95 -10.25 4.30 -5.48
N VAL A 96 -10.59 4.57 -6.75
CA VAL A 96 -11.98 4.60 -7.20
C VAL A 96 -12.56 3.18 -7.26
N THR A 97 -11.89 2.28 -7.96
CA THR A 97 -12.42 0.93 -8.22
C THR A 97 -12.40 0.07 -6.95
N PHE A 98 -11.29 0.05 -6.20
CA PHE A 98 -11.16 -0.80 -5.03
C PHE A 98 -12.13 -0.39 -3.93
N ASN A 99 -12.24 0.91 -3.62
CA ASN A 99 -13.13 1.34 -2.54
C ASN A 99 -14.61 1.18 -2.90
N LEU A 100 -14.99 1.51 -4.14
CA LEU A 100 -16.37 1.33 -4.60
C LEU A 100 -16.75 -0.15 -4.62
N ASN A 101 -15.90 -1.00 -5.20
CA ASN A 101 -16.12 -2.43 -5.24
C ASN A 101 -16.11 -3.05 -3.84
N LEU A 102 -15.19 -2.66 -2.97
CA LEU A 102 -15.13 -3.14 -1.58
C LEU A 102 -16.39 -2.77 -0.82
N ARG A 103 -16.87 -1.53 -0.94
CA ARG A 103 -18.14 -1.10 -0.32
C ARG A 103 -19.32 -1.90 -0.87
N HIS A 104 -19.39 -2.09 -2.19
CA HIS A 104 -20.42 -2.89 -2.83
C HIS A 104 -20.39 -4.35 -2.36
N TYR A 105 -19.21 -4.98 -2.29
CA TYR A 105 -19.07 -6.36 -1.83
C TYR A 105 -19.39 -6.50 -0.34
N ARG A 106 -18.99 -5.55 0.51
CA ARG A 106 -19.38 -5.53 1.94
C ARG A 106 -20.90 -5.44 2.11
N SER A 107 -21.56 -4.54 1.38
CA SER A 107 -23.01 -4.41 1.38
C SER A 107 -23.71 -5.69 0.88
N ARG A 108 -23.23 -6.25 -0.23
CA ARG A 108 -23.75 -7.52 -0.77
C ARG A 108 -23.55 -8.68 0.20
N GLN A 109 -22.41 -8.75 0.88
CA GLN A 109 -22.13 -9.76 1.89
C GLN A 109 -23.10 -9.64 3.07
N GLN A 110 -23.35 -8.42 3.56
CA GLN A 110 -24.33 -8.19 4.62
C GLN A 110 -25.74 -8.62 4.18
N HIS A 111 -26.15 -8.25 2.96
CA HIS A 111 -27.44 -8.66 2.42
C HIS A 111 -27.56 -10.19 2.30
N LEU A 112 -26.52 -10.86 1.79
CA LEU A 112 -26.47 -12.32 1.70
C LEU A 112 -26.49 -12.97 3.09
N ARG A 113 -25.76 -12.45 4.07
CA ARG A 113 -25.81 -12.91 5.47
C ARG A 113 -27.24 -12.84 6.02
N HIS A 114 -27.94 -11.72 5.83
CA HIS A 114 -29.35 -11.61 6.26
C HIS A 114 -30.26 -12.60 5.53
N ARG A 115 -30.05 -12.82 4.23
CA ARG A 115 -30.83 -13.82 3.46
C ARG A 115 -30.60 -15.23 3.97
N VAL A 116 -29.35 -15.60 4.26
CA VAL A 116 -29.01 -16.91 4.82
C VAL A 116 -29.69 -17.11 6.18
N VAL A 117 -29.64 -16.12 7.07
CA VAL A 117 -30.32 -16.19 8.37
C VAL A 117 -31.85 -16.31 8.21
N ARG A 118 -32.46 -15.54 7.29
CA ARG A 118 -33.90 -15.66 7.02
C ARG A 118 -34.29 -17.03 6.47
N LEU A 119 -33.47 -17.59 5.57
CA LEU A 119 -33.69 -18.92 5.02
C LEU A 119 -33.54 -19.99 6.11
N ALA A 120 -32.50 -19.92 6.94
CA ALA A 120 -32.32 -20.83 8.06
C ALA A 120 -33.54 -20.81 9.00
N GLY A 121 -34.01 -19.63 9.41
CA GLY A 121 -35.21 -19.51 10.23
C GLY A 121 -36.51 -19.92 9.52
N ALA A 122 -36.57 -19.88 8.18
CA ALA A 122 -37.71 -20.44 7.44
C ALA A 122 -37.66 -21.97 7.41
N PHE A 123 -36.48 -22.56 7.21
CA PHE A 123 -36.28 -24.01 7.25
C PHE A 123 -36.59 -24.57 8.64
N GLU A 124 -36.12 -23.92 9.71
CA GLU A 124 -36.44 -24.31 11.08
C GLU A 124 -37.95 -24.26 11.34
N ARG A 125 -38.61 -23.15 10.98
CA ARG A 125 -40.08 -23.05 11.11
C ARG A 125 -40.81 -24.15 10.34
N GLN A 126 -40.42 -24.43 9.10
CA GLN A 126 -41.00 -25.50 8.31
C GLN A 126 -40.75 -26.88 8.94
N HIS A 127 -39.53 -27.11 9.45
CA HIS A 127 -39.17 -28.35 10.13
C HIS A 127 -40.03 -28.56 11.38
N LEU A 128 -40.18 -27.53 12.22
CA LEU A 128 -41.02 -27.57 13.41
C LEU A 128 -42.48 -27.86 13.03
N LEU A 129 -43.06 -27.11 12.09
CA LEU A 129 -44.43 -27.31 11.60
C LEU A 129 -44.66 -28.75 11.11
N ARG A 130 -43.69 -29.33 10.41
CA ARG A 130 -43.77 -30.70 9.87
C ARG A 130 -43.55 -31.76 10.94
N SER A 131 -42.68 -31.50 11.91
CA SER A 131 -42.32 -32.43 12.98
C SER A 131 -43.37 -32.50 14.09
N THR A 132 -44.07 -31.41 14.39
CA THR A 132 -44.98 -31.32 15.53
C THR A 132 -46.45 -31.20 15.15
N GLY A 133 -46.78 -31.26 13.86
CA GLY A 133 -48.16 -31.25 13.37
C GLY A 133 -48.94 -29.97 13.73
N GLY A 134 -48.23 -28.85 13.92
CA GLY A 134 -48.83 -27.56 14.30
C GLY A 134 -48.94 -27.31 15.80
N ILE A 135 -48.46 -28.21 16.66
CA ILE A 135 -48.34 -27.97 18.11
C ILE A 135 -46.95 -27.38 18.39
N GLU A 136 -46.85 -26.27 19.12
CA GLU A 136 -45.55 -25.71 19.47
C GLU A 136 -44.73 -26.71 20.30
N PRO A 137 -43.50 -27.08 19.86
CA PRO A 137 -42.63 -27.94 20.64
C PRO A 137 -42.22 -27.26 21.95
N ARG A 138 -41.90 -28.09 22.95
CA ARG A 138 -41.32 -27.58 24.21
C ARG A 138 -39.98 -26.94 23.90
N LEU A 139 -39.79 -25.69 24.34
CA LEU A 139 -38.53 -24.98 24.18
C LEU A 139 -37.39 -25.78 24.82
N GLN A 140 -36.28 -25.92 24.09
CA GLN A 140 -35.06 -26.50 24.63
C GLN A 140 -34.37 -25.51 25.57
N ASP A 141 -33.62 -26.01 26.55
CA ASP A 141 -32.86 -25.18 27.49
C ASP A 141 -31.87 -24.24 26.78
N SER A 142 -31.31 -24.67 25.65
CA SER A 142 -30.44 -23.86 24.79
C SER A 142 -31.19 -22.69 24.15
N GLU A 143 -32.42 -22.90 23.67
CA GLU A 143 -33.28 -21.87 23.07
C GLU A 143 -33.67 -20.81 24.09
N VAL A 144 -34.02 -21.23 25.32
CA VAL A 144 -34.31 -20.31 26.43
C VAL A 144 -33.10 -19.42 26.74
N GLN A 145 -31.89 -19.97 26.69
CA GLN A 145 -30.67 -19.17 26.86
C GLN A 145 -30.45 -18.18 25.71
N TYR A 146 -30.73 -18.56 24.47
CA TYR A 146 -30.63 -17.63 23.33
C TYR A 146 -31.67 -16.52 23.41
N ILE A 147 -32.90 -16.82 23.80
CA ILE A 147 -33.97 -15.82 23.99
C ILE A 147 -33.54 -14.80 25.05
N ARG A 148 -33.03 -15.24 26.20
CA ARG A 148 -32.55 -14.33 27.25
C ARG A 148 -31.41 -13.43 26.76
N LYS A 149 -30.48 -13.97 25.97
CA LYS A 149 -29.38 -13.18 25.37
C LYS A 149 -29.93 -12.14 24.39
N LEU A 150 -30.93 -12.49 23.57
CA LEU A 150 -31.57 -11.58 22.63
C LEU A 150 -32.36 -10.49 23.35
N GLN A 151 -33.08 -10.82 24.42
CA GLN A 151 -33.78 -9.85 25.26
C GLN A 151 -32.82 -8.86 25.89
N LYS A 152 -31.72 -9.34 26.50
CA LYS A 152 -30.68 -8.48 27.05
C LYS A 152 -30.09 -7.52 26.00
N LEU A 153 -29.83 -8.02 24.79
CA LEU A 153 -29.32 -7.18 23.69
C LEU A 153 -30.37 -6.17 23.21
N ALA A 154 -31.65 -6.53 23.19
CA ALA A 154 -32.73 -5.61 22.85
C ALA A 154 -32.85 -4.51 23.91
N GLU A 155 -32.82 -4.87 25.19
CA GLU A 155 -32.83 -3.93 26.32
C GLU A 155 -31.64 -2.97 26.24
N GLU A 156 -30.42 -3.46 26.00
CA GLU A 156 -29.22 -2.62 25.87
C GLU A 156 -29.28 -1.63 24.69
N VAL A 157 -30.00 -2.00 23.62
CA VAL A 157 -30.22 -1.16 22.43
C VAL A 157 -31.37 -0.17 22.63
N GLU A 158 -32.39 -0.54 23.41
CA GLU A 158 -33.52 0.31 23.80
C GLU A 158 -33.17 1.25 24.96
N ASP A 159 -32.13 0.93 25.75
CA ASP A 159 -31.67 1.76 26.86
C ASP A 159 -31.33 3.17 26.36
N PRO A 160 -32.04 4.23 26.80
CA PRO A 160 -31.80 5.60 26.33
C PRO A 160 -30.41 6.09 26.72
N ALA A 161 -29.84 5.49 27.77
CA ALA A 161 -28.48 5.73 28.17
C ALA A 161 -27.47 5.13 27.19
N THR A 162 -27.63 3.98 26.54
CA THR A 162 -26.53 3.38 25.72
C THR A 162 -26.86 3.20 24.25
N GLY A 163 -28.15 3.19 23.95
CA GLY A 163 -28.72 2.83 22.67
C GLY A 163 -28.73 3.97 21.66
N PHE A 164 -29.81 4.02 20.88
CA PHE A 164 -29.95 4.93 19.75
C PHE A 164 -29.93 6.41 20.14
N ASP A 165 -30.44 6.76 21.32
CA ASP A 165 -30.52 8.17 21.75
C ASP A 165 -29.14 8.81 21.92
N ARG A 166 -28.15 8.08 22.47
CA ARG A 166 -26.75 8.55 22.52
C ARG A 166 -26.13 8.67 21.13
N LEU A 167 -26.50 7.82 20.19
CA LEU A 167 -26.03 7.92 18.80
C LEU A 167 -26.62 9.15 18.12
N TYR A 168 -27.91 9.42 18.31
CA TYR A 168 -28.55 10.62 17.80
C TYR A 168 -27.96 11.89 18.41
N GLU A 169 -27.72 11.90 19.72
CA GLU A 169 -27.03 13.01 20.39
C GLU A 169 -25.61 13.21 19.83
N ALA A 170 -24.86 12.14 19.62
CA ALA A 170 -23.53 12.23 19.03
C ALA A 170 -23.56 12.74 17.58
N THR A 171 -24.56 12.33 16.78
CA THR A 171 -24.73 12.84 15.42
C THR A 171 -25.15 14.31 15.40
N ASP A 172 -26.01 14.73 16.33
CA ASP A 172 -26.44 16.11 16.46
C ASP A 172 -25.27 17.00 16.88
N ARG A 173 -24.45 16.56 17.85
CA ARG A 173 -23.21 17.25 18.23
C ARG A 173 -22.21 17.35 17.08
N LEU A 174 -22.07 16.30 16.26
CA LEU A 174 -21.22 16.36 15.08
C LEU A 174 -21.77 17.37 14.05
N ALA A 175 -23.09 17.41 13.84
CA ALA A 175 -23.73 18.39 12.97
C ALA A 175 -23.59 19.84 13.52
N GLU A 176 -23.61 20.02 14.84
CA GLU A 176 -23.31 21.30 15.50
C GLU A 176 -21.85 21.73 15.33
N ILE A 177 -20.89 20.79 15.39
CA ILE A 177 -19.47 21.07 15.13
C ILE A 177 -19.24 21.43 13.65
N GLU A 178 -19.90 20.71 12.74
CA GLU A 178 -19.81 20.99 11.30
C GLU A 178 -20.45 22.34 10.94
N SER A 179 -21.58 22.69 11.57
CA SER A 179 -22.25 23.98 11.36
C SER A 179 -21.58 25.16 12.08
N SER A 180 -20.98 24.95 13.25
CA SER A 180 -20.13 25.96 13.90
C SER A 180 -18.80 26.19 13.16
N ASN A 181 -18.34 25.20 12.38
CA ASN A 181 -17.23 25.34 11.45
C ASN A 181 -17.61 25.96 10.09
N VAL A 182 -18.83 26.52 9.93
CA VAL A 182 -19.18 27.30 8.73
C VAL A 182 -18.21 28.49 8.62
N PRO A 183 -17.55 28.69 7.46
CA PRO A 183 -16.43 29.61 7.30
C PRO A 183 -16.92 31.06 7.20
N GLY A 184 -17.28 31.64 8.34
CA GLY A 184 -17.46 33.08 8.51
C GLY A 184 -16.15 33.73 8.95
N GLU A 185 -15.28 34.05 7.99
CA GLU A 185 -14.33 35.18 7.92
C GLU A 185 -13.46 35.65 9.12
N MET A 186 -13.52 35.06 10.31
CA MET A 186 -12.71 35.52 11.45
C MET A 186 -12.23 34.38 12.34
N ALA A 187 -11.28 33.58 11.84
CA ALA A 187 -10.20 32.96 12.62
C ALA A 187 -9.47 31.89 11.78
N ALA A 188 -8.38 32.27 11.13
CA ALA A 188 -7.30 31.34 10.84
C ALA A 188 -6.05 31.73 11.65
N PRO A 189 -5.99 31.43 12.97
CA PRO A 189 -4.74 31.48 13.73
C PRO A 189 -3.87 30.22 13.48
N GLY A 190 -4.24 29.38 12.50
CA GLY A 190 -3.51 28.16 12.12
C GLY A 190 -2.29 28.41 11.22
N ASP A 191 -2.26 29.54 10.51
CA ASP A 191 -1.18 29.81 9.54
C ASP A 191 0.17 30.11 10.23
N GLY A 192 0.12 30.62 11.46
CA GLY A 192 1.31 30.87 12.28
C GLY A 192 1.92 29.61 12.91
N LEU A 193 1.12 28.58 13.19
CA LEU A 193 1.63 27.31 13.75
C LEU A 193 2.14 26.38 12.64
N ALA A 194 1.46 26.35 11.49
CA ALA A 194 1.89 25.63 10.30
C ALA A 194 3.22 26.16 9.74
N ARG A 195 3.49 27.47 9.84
CA ARG A 195 4.80 28.05 9.50
C ARG A 195 5.92 27.74 10.49
N ARG A 196 5.59 27.39 11.74
CA ARG A 196 6.58 27.09 12.79
C ARG A 196 7.04 25.65 12.82
N ILE A 197 6.29 24.75 12.16
CA ILE A 197 6.58 23.33 12.10
C ILE A 197 7.01 23.02 10.67
N ASP A 198 8.23 22.50 10.51
CA ASP A 198 8.66 21.97 9.21
C ASP A 198 7.77 20.78 8.83
N LEU A 199 6.77 21.04 8.00
CA LEU A 199 5.77 20.03 7.57
C LEU A 199 6.46 18.82 6.91
N THR A 200 7.55 19.04 6.18
CA THR A 200 8.33 17.98 5.55
C THR A 200 9.03 17.08 6.59
N ALA A 201 9.54 17.66 7.68
CA ALA A 201 10.13 16.91 8.77
C ALA A 201 9.07 16.10 9.53
N LEU A 202 7.88 16.69 9.71
CA LEU A 202 6.74 16.01 10.32
C LEU A 202 6.26 14.84 9.45
N GLU A 203 6.10 15.03 8.14
CA GLU A 203 5.73 13.97 7.21
C GLU A 203 6.74 12.81 7.24
N ALA A 204 8.03 13.11 7.17
CA ALA A 204 9.07 12.11 7.27
C ALA A 204 9.06 11.37 8.62
N TRP A 205 8.80 12.10 9.71
CA TRP A 205 8.67 11.50 11.05
C TRP A 205 7.44 10.58 11.13
N VAL A 206 6.28 11.01 10.64
CA VAL A 206 5.05 10.21 10.61
C VAL A 206 5.24 8.96 9.74
N ALA A 207 5.84 9.08 8.55
CA ALA A 207 6.11 7.94 7.68
C ALA A 207 7.00 6.89 8.37
N ARG A 208 8.08 7.32 9.04
CA ARG A 208 8.94 6.41 9.82
C ARG A 208 8.19 5.69 10.94
N HIS A 209 7.28 6.39 11.63
CA HIS A 209 6.50 5.79 12.70
C HIS A 209 5.45 4.82 12.15
N GLN A 210 4.81 5.13 11.03
CA GLN A 210 3.90 4.21 10.34
C GLN A 210 4.62 2.92 9.95
N ASP A 211 5.80 3.02 9.35
CA ASP A 211 6.61 1.84 8.99
C ASP A 211 7.05 1.02 10.22
N ALA A 212 7.43 1.69 11.30
CA ALA A 212 7.81 1.02 12.55
C ALA A 212 6.63 0.28 13.18
N ILE A 213 5.44 0.90 13.21
CA ILE A 213 4.21 0.29 13.73
C ILE A 213 3.81 -0.92 12.87
N LEU A 214 3.89 -0.82 11.54
CA LEU A 214 3.59 -1.95 10.65
C LEU A 214 4.52 -3.14 10.93
N LYS A 215 5.82 -2.88 11.08
CA LYS A 215 6.79 -3.93 11.45
C LYS A 215 6.48 -4.56 12.81
N LEU A 216 6.09 -3.74 13.80
CA LEU A 216 5.72 -4.26 15.12
C LEU A 216 4.47 -5.15 15.05
N ILE A 217 3.47 -4.74 14.27
CA ILE A 217 2.26 -5.55 14.03
C ILE A 217 2.62 -6.88 13.37
N ASP A 218 3.54 -6.89 12.41
CA ASP A 218 3.95 -8.11 11.72
C ASP A 218 4.72 -9.06 12.64
N VAL A 219 5.62 -8.54 13.47
CA VAL A 219 6.29 -9.33 14.52
C VAL A 219 5.27 -9.89 15.50
N GLN A 220 4.35 -9.05 16.01
CA GLN A 220 3.31 -9.51 16.93
C GLN A 220 2.41 -10.59 16.31
N ARG A 221 2.10 -10.48 15.01
CA ARG A 221 1.33 -11.51 14.30
C ARG A 221 2.11 -12.80 14.12
N ALA A 222 3.42 -12.74 13.92
CA ALA A 222 4.29 -13.92 13.89
C ALA A 222 4.32 -14.58 15.28
N ASP A 223 4.59 -13.80 16.33
CA ASP A 223 4.63 -14.28 17.71
C ASP A 223 3.30 -14.95 18.13
N LEU A 224 2.17 -14.35 17.77
CA LEU A 224 0.84 -14.94 18.04
C LEU A 224 0.59 -16.25 17.28
N LYS A 225 1.20 -16.44 16.11
CA LYS A 225 1.13 -17.73 15.39
C LYS A 225 2.02 -18.77 16.08
N ASP A 226 3.21 -18.37 16.51
CA ASP A 226 4.17 -19.26 17.17
C ASP A 226 3.63 -19.73 18.52
N VAL A 227 3.04 -18.83 19.32
CA VAL A 227 2.35 -19.19 20.57
C VAL A 227 1.22 -20.19 20.33
N LYS A 228 0.42 -20.01 19.27
CA LYS A 228 -0.64 -20.96 18.93
C LYS A 228 -0.09 -22.33 18.54
N LEU A 229 1.06 -22.37 17.85
CA LEU A 229 1.71 -23.61 17.47
C LEU A 229 2.25 -24.34 18.71
N ILE A 230 2.93 -23.63 19.61
CA ILE A 230 3.41 -24.19 20.89
C ILE A 230 2.26 -24.73 21.73
N LEU A 231 1.14 -24.00 21.83
CA LEU A 231 -0.06 -24.46 22.55
C LEU A 231 -0.68 -25.70 21.91
N ALA A 232 -0.66 -25.80 20.58
CA ALA A 232 -1.18 -26.96 19.86
C ALA A 232 -0.27 -28.20 20.01
N GLU A 233 1.05 -28.02 20.10
CA GLU A 233 1.99 -29.10 20.39
C GLU A 233 1.87 -29.55 21.86
N ALA A 234 1.74 -28.61 22.79
CA ALA A 234 1.55 -28.89 24.21
C ALA A 234 0.21 -29.58 24.54
N SER A 235 -0.81 -29.42 23.70
CA SER A 235 -2.08 -30.15 23.82
C SER A 235 -2.05 -31.52 23.14
N ARG A 236 -1.15 -31.75 22.18
CA ARG A 236 -0.97 -33.02 21.46
C ARG A 236 -0.01 -33.99 22.17
N GLY A 237 0.86 -33.48 23.05
CA GLY A 237 1.77 -34.26 23.89
C GLY A 237 1.19 -34.74 25.24
N ARG A 238 -0.11 -34.55 25.49
CA ARG A 238 -0.87 -35.10 26.62
C ARG A 238 -1.91 -36.07 26.11
#